data_AF-A0A7C3M1F6-F1
#
_entry.id   AF-A0A7C3M1F6-F1
#
_cell.length_a   1.000
_cell.length_b   1.000
_cell.length_c   1.000
_cell.angle_alpha   90.00
_cell.angle_beta   90.00
_cell.angle_gamma   90.00
#
_symmetry.space_group_name_H-M   'P 1'
#
loop_
_entity.id
_entity.type
_entity.pdbx_description
1 polymer ?
#
loop_
_entity_poly.entity_id
_entity_poly.type
_entity_poly.pdbx_seq_one_letter_code
_entity_poly.pdbx_strand_id
1 'polypeptide(L)'
;MFKANYSGYFGALFLFICAFIYAITKKYYNIDSSFNVLFLIFTTTLLAMIFYEYKANNISILKSNYINQKLFKSTIYRYLALSLPYIVIFIIVSLLNYYTNNSLKLAQIFFSYILFGYLLFGIPYIYFTLKYNSNSKYEFNDYGILLLIALKSIYKKIFSKNYQYNFFANHRVIKVVLAFAVNFFFVKLMVLFFSNEFNGFYKAFDNLTTESFYNKDWYIIYKNYFLFFFHLIFIIDVGIATIGYTVANRWLNNRTKSVDFTFLGWGVALICYPPFNSFASQFIGYHSYDTYQIFTNHYALAIILALVLALYTIYVWSTVTLGFKFSNLTNRGIVTNGPFKYVRHPAYSAKNIAWWVDNTFVLTNIWATLSLLAWNIIYILRGTTEEKHLQKDKKYKEYQEKVKYRFIPKVI
;
A
#
# COMPACT_ATOMS: atom_id res chain seq x y z
N MET A 1 16.61 9.29 18.09
CA MET A 1 16.54 10.09 16.84
C MET A 1 15.82 9.28 15.76
N PHE A 2 14.79 9.81 15.11
CA PHE A 2 14.13 9.12 13.99
C PHE A 2 15.02 9.26 12.76
N LYS A 3 15.54 8.15 12.21
CA LYS A 3 16.30 8.19 10.96
C LYS A 3 15.32 8.37 9.80
N ALA A 4 15.50 9.42 9.01
CA ALA A 4 14.73 9.64 7.80
C ALA A 4 14.96 8.49 6.82
N ASN A 5 13.87 7.91 6.30
CA ASN A 5 13.91 6.94 5.23
C ASN A 5 13.60 7.67 3.92
N TYR A 6 14.53 7.65 2.97
CA TYR A 6 14.38 8.27 1.65
C TYR A 6 14.18 7.26 0.51
N SER A 7 14.03 5.97 0.83
CA SER A 7 13.88 4.93 -0.20
C SER A 7 12.64 5.13 -1.06
N GLY A 8 11.54 5.60 -0.46
CA GLY A 8 10.34 5.93 -1.23
C GLY A 8 10.54 7.07 -2.23
N TYR A 9 11.40 8.05 -1.96
CA TYR A 9 11.74 9.11 -2.92
C TYR A 9 12.51 8.58 -4.12
N PHE A 10 13.44 7.64 -3.89
CA PHE A 10 14.12 6.93 -4.96
C PHE A 10 13.16 6.05 -5.77
N GLY A 11 12.23 5.37 -5.09
CA GLY A 11 11.16 4.63 -5.75
C GLY A 11 10.27 5.51 -6.63
N ALA A 12 9.91 6.71 -6.13
CA ALA A 12 9.13 7.68 -6.88
C ALA A 12 9.83 8.16 -8.16
N LEU A 13 11.14 8.48 -8.07
CA LEU A 13 11.95 8.86 -9.23
C LEU A 13 11.99 7.74 -10.27
N PHE A 14 12.17 6.49 -9.84
CA PHE A 14 12.23 5.35 -10.75
C PHE A 14 10.88 5.09 -11.42
N LEU A 15 9.78 5.15 -10.66
CA LEU A 15 8.42 5.02 -11.19
C LEU A 15 8.08 6.12 -12.19
N PHE A 16 8.52 7.35 -11.92
CA PHE A 16 8.40 8.46 -12.87
C PHE A 16 9.08 8.12 -14.20
N ILE A 17 10.36 7.73 -14.18
CA ILE A 17 11.12 7.38 -15.38
C ILE A 17 10.45 6.21 -16.12
N CYS A 18 10.06 5.16 -15.40
CA CYS A 18 9.37 4.01 -15.97
C CYS A 18 8.03 4.36 -16.62
N ALA A 19 7.27 5.31 -16.07
CA ALA A 19 6.01 5.75 -16.66
C ALA A 19 6.24 6.35 -18.06
N PHE A 20 7.24 7.22 -18.21
CA PHE A 20 7.60 7.80 -19.51
C PHE A 20 8.11 6.75 -20.50
N ILE A 21 9.05 5.89 -20.07
CA ILE A 21 9.56 4.81 -20.92
C ILE A 21 8.40 3.92 -21.40
N TYR A 22 7.49 3.56 -20.49
CA TYR A 22 6.31 2.78 -20.82
C TYR A 22 5.41 3.48 -21.85
N ALA A 23 5.12 4.76 -21.66
CA ALA A 23 4.24 5.49 -22.57
C ALA A 23 4.85 5.68 -23.97
N ILE A 24 6.15 6.00 -24.04
CA ILE A 24 6.89 6.10 -25.30
C ILE A 24 6.94 4.74 -26.02
N THR A 25 7.31 3.68 -25.29
CA THR A 25 7.42 2.34 -25.90
C THR A 25 6.07 1.82 -26.40
N LYS A 26 5.00 2.05 -25.64
CA LYS A 26 3.64 1.68 -26.05
C LYS A 26 3.19 2.46 -27.29
N LYS A 27 3.46 3.77 -27.36
CA LYS A 27 3.07 4.61 -28.50
C LYS A 27 3.81 4.26 -29.79
N TYR A 28 5.13 4.10 -29.74
CA TYR A 28 5.95 3.98 -30.94
C TYR A 28 6.24 2.54 -31.37
N TYR A 29 6.15 1.58 -30.45
CA TYR A 29 6.48 0.18 -30.73
C TYR A 29 5.30 -0.77 -30.55
N ASN A 30 4.09 -0.25 -30.27
CA ASN A 30 2.89 -1.04 -29.99
C ASN A 30 3.13 -2.18 -28.99
N ILE A 31 4.06 -1.98 -28.05
CA ILE A 31 4.30 -2.95 -26.99
C ILE A 31 3.06 -2.95 -26.12
N ASP A 32 2.31 -4.04 -26.23
CA ASP A 32 1.09 -4.20 -25.49
C ASP A 32 1.36 -4.09 -24.00
N SER A 33 0.39 -3.58 -23.26
CA SER A 33 0.47 -3.39 -21.80
C SER A 33 0.42 -4.73 -21.06
N SER A 34 1.35 -5.62 -21.39
CA SER A 34 1.46 -6.93 -20.79
C SER A 34 1.81 -6.75 -19.32
N PHE A 35 1.22 -7.61 -18.51
CA PHE A 35 1.50 -7.70 -17.09
C PHE A 35 3.01 -7.81 -16.79
N ASN A 36 3.77 -8.44 -17.70
CA ASN A 36 5.22 -8.63 -17.59
C ASN A 36 5.97 -7.30 -17.50
N VAL A 37 5.55 -6.29 -18.27
CA VAL A 37 6.16 -4.95 -18.23
C VAL A 37 5.90 -4.28 -16.88
N LEU A 38 4.66 -4.33 -16.38
CA LEU A 38 4.32 -3.76 -15.08
C LEU A 38 5.06 -4.47 -13.94
N PHE A 39 5.22 -5.79 -14.01
CA PHE A 39 6.01 -6.54 -13.05
C PHE A 39 7.50 -6.21 -13.13
N LEU A 40 8.04 -6.00 -14.33
CA LEU A 40 9.42 -5.54 -14.52
C LEU A 40 9.62 -4.15 -13.87
N ILE A 41 8.70 -3.22 -14.08
CA ILE A 41 8.71 -1.89 -13.44
C ILE A 41 8.65 -2.03 -11.91
N PHE A 42 7.76 -2.89 -11.40
CA PHE A 42 7.67 -3.17 -9.97
C PHE A 42 8.99 -3.70 -9.39
N THR A 43 9.57 -4.72 -10.02
CA THR A 43 10.81 -5.38 -9.55
C THR A 43 12.02 -4.44 -9.61
N THR A 44 12.17 -3.69 -10.69
CA THR A 44 13.26 -2.71 -10.84
C THR A 44 13.12 -1.55 -9.84
N THR A 45 11.91 -1.04 -9.62
CA THR A 45 11.62 -0.05 -8.56
C THR A 45 11.97 -0.60 -7.17
N LEU A 46 11.55 -1.84 -6.89
CA LEU A 46 11.87 -2.51 -5.63
C LEU A 46 13.39 -2.62 -5.42
N LEU A 47 14.13 -3.06 -6.44
CA LEU A 47 15.59 -3.18 -6.38
C LEU A 47 16.25 -1.82 -6.14
N ALA A 48 15.78 -0.75 -6.80
CA ALA A 48 16.28 0.61 -6.58
C ALA A 48 16.06 1.08 -5.13
N MET A 49 14.87 0.85 -4.58
CA MET A 49 14.55 1.17 -3.19
C MET A 49 15.40 0.36 -2.19
N ILE A 50 15.61 -0.94 -2.46
CA ILE A 50 16.46 -1.81 -1.65
C ILE A 50 17.90 -1.30 -1.70
N PHE A 51 18.45 -1.06 -2.89
CA PHE A 51 19.82 -0.59 -3.07
C PHE A 51 20.09 0.69 -2.26
N TYR A 52 19.16 1.64 -2.29
CA TYR A 52 19.26 2.85 -1.48
C TYR A 52 19.27 2.55 0.03
N GLU A 53 18.37 1.71 0.52
CA GLU A 53 18.33 1.35 1.96
C GLU A 53 19.61 0.66 2.43
N TYR A 54 20.17 -0.22 1.61
CA TYR A 54 21.44 -0.90 1.90
C TYR A 54 22.62 0.08 1.92
N LYS A 55 22.64 1.09 1.05
CA LYS A 55 23.68 2.13 1.04
C LYS A 55 23.53 3.11 2.21
N ALA A 56 22.29 3.49 2.54
CA ALA A 56 21.99 4.49 3.56
C ALA A 56 22.09 3.94 4.99
N ASN A 57 21.83 2.64 5.18
CA ASN A 57 22.00 1.97 6.46
C ASN A 57 23.26 1.12 6.42
N ASN A 58 24.25 1.43 7.27
CA ASN A 58 25.31 0.49 7.60
C ASN A 58 24.66 -0.72 8.28
N ILE A 59 24.24 -1.70 7.48
CA ILE A 59 23.63 -2.92 7.97
C ILE A 59 24.68 -3.63 8.79
N SER A 60 24.48 -3.63 10.11
CA SER A 60 25.34 -4.36 11.03
C SER A 60 25.22 -5.85 10.74
N ILE A 61 26.30 -6.46 10.24
CA ILE A 61 26.41 -7.90 10.07
C ILE A 61 26.59 -8.49 11.47
N LEU A 62 25.53 -9.08 12.02
CA LEU A 62 25.60 -9.84 13.27
C LEU A 62 25.83 -11.30 12.91
N LYS A 63 27.08 -11.76 13.04
CA LYS A 63 27.41 -13.18 12.85
C LYS A 63 26.65 -14.02 13.89
N SER A 64 25.92 -15.03 13.43
CA SER A 64 25.21 -15.94 14.31
C SER A 64 26.17 -16.88 15.06
N ASN A 65 25.82 -17.25 16.28
CA ASN A 65 26.48 -18.35 17.01
C ASN A 65 25.92 -19.75 16.65
N TYR A 66 25.14 -19.90 15.56
CA TYR A 66 24.58 -21.19 15.17
C TYR A 66 25.65 -22.13 14.60
N ILE A 67 25.66 -23.38 15.08
CA ILE A 67 26.37 -24.51 14.45
C ILE A 67 25.78 -24.74 13.04
N ASN A 68 26.63 -24.83 12.00
CA ASN A 68 26.22 -24.88 10.58
C ASN A 68 25.12 -25.91 10.25
N GLN A 69 25.11 -27.09 10.88
CA GLN A 69 24.06 -28.10 10.66
C GLN A 69 22.68 -27.67 11.18
N LYS A 70 22.63 -27.01 12.36
CA LYS A 70 21.36 -26.49 12.92
C LYS A 70 20.81 -25.34 12.07
N LEU A 71 21.69 -24.55 11.45
CA LEU A 71 21.34 -23.44 10.56
C LEU A 71 20.61 -23.94 9.29
N PHE A 72 21.17 -24.95 8.60
CA PHE A 72 20.55 -25.49 7.38
C PHE A 72 19.18 -26.12 7.66
N LYS A 73 19.07 -26.93 8.71
CA LYS A 73 17.81 -27.54 9.14
C LYS A 73 16.75 -26.48 9.47
N SER A 74 17.11 -25.43 10.21
CA SER A 74 16.22 -24.29 10.50
C SER A 74 15.79 -23.55 9.23
N THR A 75 16.68 -23.41 8.25
CA THR A 75 16.40 -22.76 6.97
C THR A 75 15.29 -23.51 6.22
N ILE A 76 15.44 -24.83 6.07
CA ILE A 76 14.45 -25.67 5.36
C ILE A 76 13.07 -25.59 6.05
N TYR A 77 13.00 -25.77 7.37
CA TYR A 77 11.70 -25.74 8.04
C TYR A 77 10.99 -24.40 7.92
N ARG A 78 11.71 -23.28 8.01
CA ARG A 78 11.11 -21.96 7.83
C ARG A 78 10.69 -21.72 6.39
N TYR A 79 11.48 -22.18 5.42
CA TYR A 79 11.15 -22.09 4.01
C TYR A 79 9.85 -22.84 3.70
N LEU A 80 9.70 -24.06 4.20
CA LEU A 80 8.47 -24.85 4.06
C LEU A 80 7.28 -24.24 4.80
N ALA A 81 7.50 -23.68 5.99
CA ALA A 81 6.43 -23.02 6.74
C ALA A 81 5.94 -21.75 6.03
N LEU A 82 6.86 -20.97 5.48
CA LEU A 82 6.57 -19.72 4.79
C LEU A 82 6.06 -19.93 3.37
N SER A 83 6.33 -21.07 2.72
CA SER A 83 5.74 -21.39 1.41
C SER A 83 4.23 -21.57 1.50
N LEU A 84 3.73 -22.08 2.63
CA LEU A 84 2.31 -22.39 2.80
C LEU A 84 1.38 -21.18 2.57
N PRO A 85 1.58 -20.00 3.20
CA PRO A 85 0.80 -18.81 2.89
C PRO A 85 0.79 -18.44 1.40
N TYR A 86 1.94 -18.52 0.71
CA TYR A 86 2.02 -18.20 -0.73
C TYR A 86 1.25 -19.22 -1.57
N ILE A 87 1.35 -20.51 -1.25
CA ILE A 87 0.63 -21.59 -1.94
C ILE A 87 -0.88 -21.44 -1.72
N VAL A 88 -1.32 -21.19 -0.48
CA VAL A 88 -2.74 -20.97 -0.16
C VAL A 88 -3.28 -19.76 -0.91
N ILE A 89 -2.56 -18.65 -0.93
CA ILE A 89 -2.92 -17.45 -1.70
C ILE A 89 -3.03 -17.80 -3.20
N PHE A 90 -2.05 -18.51 -3.75
CA PHE A 90 -2.06 -18.92 -5.15
C PHE A 90 -3.26 -19.81 -5.49
N ILE A 91 -3.60 -20.78 -4.63
CA ILE A 91 -4.76 -21.65 -4.79
C ILE A 91 -6.06 -20.83 -4.74
N ILE A 92 -6.22 -19.96 -3.73
CA ILE A 92 -7.40 -19.10 -3.59
C ILE A 92 -7.61 -18.26 -4.85
N VAL A 93 -6.54 -17.64 -5.34
CA VAL A 93 -6.62 -16.77 -6.52
C VAL A 93 -6.83 -17.57 -7.81
N SER A 94 -6.38 -18.83 -7.87
CA SER A 94 -6.56 -19.69 -9.05
C SER A 94 -7.91 -20.40 -9.11
N LEU A 95 -8.55 -20.67 -7.97
CA LEU A 95 -9.82 -21.41 -7.90
C LEU A 95 -11.06 -20.52 -7.87
N LEU A 96 -10.97 -19.32 -7.31
CA LEU A 96 -12.13 -18.44 -7.20
C LEU A 96 -12.42 -17.80 -8.55
N ASN A 97 -13.56 -18.16 -9.17
CA ASN A 97 -14.07 -17.56 -10.43
C ASN A 97 -14.12 -16.02 -10.40
N TYR A 98 -14.22 -15.42 -9.22
CA TYR A 98 -14.09 -13.98 -9.03
C TYR A 98 -12.78 -13.42 -9.62
N TYR A 99 -11.69 -14.18 -9.60
CA TYR A 99 -10.37 -13.80 -10.11
C TYR A 99 -10.12 -14.19 -11.58
N THR A 100 -10.97 -15.04 -12.17
CA THR A 100 -10.86 -15.47 -13.57
C THR A 100 -11.51 -14.47 -14.54
N ASN A 101 -12.28 -13.50 -14.02
CA ASN A 101 -12.76 -12.35 -14.78
C ASN A 101 -11.59 -11.48 -15.28
N ASN A 102 -11.71 -10.93 -16.50
CA ASN A 102 -10.65 -10.18 -17.20
C ASN A 102 -9.98 -9.06 -16.36
N SER A 103 -10.71 -8.43 -15.44
CA SER A 103 -10.19 -7.34 -14.59
C SER A 103 -9.24 -7.81 -13.49
N LEU A 104 -9.34 -9.06 -13.01
CA LEU A 104 -8.59 -9.56 -11.86
C LEU A 104 -7.51 -10.60 -12.20
N LYS A 105 -7.44 -11.02 -13.46
CA LYS A 105 -6.38 -11.88 -14.00
C LYS A 105 -4.97 -11.32 -13.75
N LEU A 106 -4.81 -9.99 -13.74
CA LEU A 106 -3.54 -9.33 -13.43
C LEU A 106 -3.03 -9.64 -12.02
N ALA A 107 -3.92 -9.63 -11.02
CA ALA A 107 -3.53 -9.97 -9.65
C ALA A 107 -3.12 -11.45 -9.53
N GLN A 108 -3.78 -12.34 -10.28
CA GLN A 108 -3.43 -13.77 -10.34
C GLN A 108 -2.01 -13.99 -10.86
N ILE A 109 -1.65 -13.36 -11.98
CA ILE A 109 -0.29 -13.47 -12.55
C ILE A 109 0.74 -12.82 -11.61
N PHE A 110 0.37 -11.74 -10.91
CA PHE A 110 1.25 -11.12 -9.91
C PHE A 110 1.58 -12.05 -8.75
N PHE A 111 0.58 -12.73 -8.19
CA PHE A 111 0.82 -13.70 -7.13
C PHE A 111 1.62 -14.91 -7.61
N SER A 112 1.45 -15.35 -8.87
CA SER A 112 2.26 -16.46 -9.41
C SER A 112 3.72 -16.07 -9.54
N TYR A 113 4.04 -14.85 -9.98
CA TYR A 113 5.42 -14.37 -10.06
C TYR A 113 6.05 -14.14 -8.68
N ILE A 114 5.28 -13.68 -7.70
CA ILE A 114 5.75 -13.62 -6.30
C ILE A 114 6.06 -15.02 -5.78
N LEU A 115 5.16 -15.98 -5.99
CA LEU A 115 5.37 -17.37 -5.57
C LEU A 115 6.63 -17.93 -6.21
N PHE A 116 6.78 -17.76 -7.52
CA PHE A 116 7.97 -18.21 -8.26
C PHE A 116 9.26 -17.55 -7.71
N GLY A 117 9.25 -16.23 -7.52
CA GLY A 117 10.37 -15.51 -6.90
C GLY A 117 10.69 -16.01 -5.50
N TYR A 118 9.68 -16.31 -4.68
CA TYR A 118 9.87 -16.91 -3.35
C TYR A 118 10.47 -18.32 -3.44
N LEU A 119 10.02 -19.16 -4.38
CA LEU A 119 10.53 -20.52 -4.55
C LEU A 119 12.01 -20.51 -4.96
N LEU A 120 12.42 -19.56 -5.81
CA LEU A 120 13.81 -19.42 -6.24
C LEU A 120 14.71 -18.80 -5.17
N PHE A 121 14.29 -17.69 -4.56
CA PHE A 121 15.16 -16.86 -3.71
C PHE A 121 14.90 -17.05 -2.21
N GLY A 122 13.87 -17.78 -1.81
CA GLY A 122 13.46 -17.96 -0.42
C GLY A 122 14.50 -18.69 0.43
N ILE A 123 15.08 -19.80 -0.07
CA ILE A 123 16.13 -20.53 0.65
C ILE A 123 17.39 -19.67 0.82
N PRO A 124 17.98 -19.06 -0.24
CA PRO A 124 19.12 -18.16 -0.08
C PRO A 124 18.84 -17.04 0.91
N TYR A 125 17.69 -16.38 0.79
CA TYR A 125 17.29 -15.28 1.68
C TYR A 125 17.23 -15.73 3.14
N ILE A 126 16.53 -16.82 3.46
CA ILE A 126 16.39 -17.30 4.84
C ILE A 126 17.74 -17.71 5.40
N TYR A 127 18.55 -18.44 4.62
CA TYR A 127 19.88 -18.89 5.05
C TYR A 127 20.78 -17.70 5.41
N PHE A 128 20.90 -16.71 4.53
CA PHE A 128 21.72 -15.53 4.79
C PHE A 128 21.18 -14.68 5.95
N THR A 129 19.85 -14.56 6.06
CA THR A 129 19.21 -13.84 7.17
C THR A 129 19.53 -14.49 8.51
N LEU A 130 19.48 -15.82 8.60
CA LEU A 130 19.81 -16.55 9.82
C LEU A 130 21.31 -16.55 10.12
N LYS A 131 22.17 -16.50 9.09
CA LYS A 131 23.63 -16.49 9.28
C LYS A 131 24.17 -15.13 9.74
N TYR A 132 23.61 -14.05 9.21
CA TYR A 132 24.18 -12.71 9.33
C TYR A 132 23.27 -11.68 10.02
N ASN A 133 22.03 -12.05 10.36
CA ASN A 133 21.07 -11.19 11.05
C ASN A 133 20.16 -11.99 12.03
N SER A 134 20.78 -12.88 12.80
CA SER A 134 20.13 -13.67 13.85
C SER A 134 20.11 -12.92 15.19
N ASN A 135 19.22 -11.95 15.32
CA ASN A 135 18.97 -11.34 16.64
C ASN A 135 17.81 -12.08 17.33
N SER A 136 17.95 -12.44 18.61
CA SER A 136 16.92 -13.13 19.40
C SER A 136 15.57 -12.39 19.35
N LYS A 137 15.59 -11.05 19.36
CA LYS A 137 14.41 -10.20 19.21
C LYS A 137 13.60 -10.51 17.93
N TYR A 138 14.28 -10.88 16.85
CA TYR A 138 13.69 -11.17 15.56
C TYR A 138 13.21 -12.62 15.42
N GLU A 139 13.76 -13.53 16.21
CA GLU A 139 13.40 -14.95 16.24
C GLU A 139 12.05 -15.17 16.92
N PHE A 140 11.77 -14.46 18.02
CA PHE A 140 10.48 -14.56 18.73
C PHE A 140 9.26 -14.14 17.92
N ASN A 141 9.46 -13.29 16.92
CA ASN A 141 8.42 -12.78 16.02
C ASN A 141 8.60 -13.29 14.59
N ASP A 142 9.37 -14.37 14.40
CA ASP A 142 9.59 -14.94 13.09
C ASP A 142 8.31 -15.60 12.56
N TYR A 143 7.90 -15.19 11.36
CA TYR A 143 6.66 -15.67 10.76
C TYR A 143 6.72 -17.18 10.50
N GLY A 144 7.87 -17.72 10.09
CA GLY A 144 8.03 -19.16 9.85
C GLY A 144 7.86 -19.96 11.15
N ILE A 145 8.48 -19.52 12.25
CA ILE A 145 8.30 -20.17 13.56
C ILE A 145 6.85 -20.11 14.03
N LEU A 146 6.21 -18.94 13.93
CA LEU A 146 4.82 -18.78 14.38
C LEU A 146 3.86 -19.63 13.54
N LEU A 147 4.10 -19.78 12.24
CA LEU A 147 3.34 -20.69 11.37
C LEU A 147 3.59 -22.16 11.73
N LEU A 148 4.83 -22.57 12.03
CA LEU A 148 5.10 -23.94 12.49
C LEU A 148 4.35 -24.26 13.79
N ILE A 149 4.32 -23.32 14.74
CA ILE A 149 3.54 -23.43 15.99
C ILE A 149 2.05 -23.56 15.66
N ALA A 150 1.55 -22.74 14.72
CA ALA A 150 0.17 -22.77 14.26
C ALA A 150 -0.19 -24.15 13.67
N LEU A 151 0.63 -24.67 12.75
CA LEU A 151 0.44 -25.96 12.09
C LEU A 151 0.51 -27.13 13.07
N LYS A 152 1.47 -27.13 13.98
CA LYS A 152 1.59 -28.14 15.04
C LYS A 152 0.34 -28.16 15.93
N SER A 153 -0.23 -26.99 16.22
CA SER A 153 -1.44 -26.88 17.03
C SER A 153 -2.67 -27.43 16.30
N ILE A 154 -2.81 -27.13 15.00
CA ILE A 154 -3.88 -27.68 14.15
C ILE A 154 -3.77 -29.22 14.07
N TYR A 155 -2.58 -29.73 13.78
CA TYR A 155 -2.33 -31.17 13.71
C TYR A 155 -2.73 -31.88 15.01
N LYS A 156 -2.29 -31.36 16.16
CA LYS A 156 -2.65 -31.96 17.45
C LYS A 156 -4.14 -31.87 17.76
N LYS A 157 -4.83 -30.79 17.38
CA LYS A 157 -6.27 -30.67 17.58
C LYS A 157 -7.05 -31.72 16.76
N ILE A 158 -6.60 -32.02 15.55
CA ILE A 158 -7.26 -32.99 14.65
C ILE A 158 -6.98 -34.43 15.10
N PHE A 159 -5.73 -34.73 15.46
CA PHE A 159 -5.27 -36.11 15.66
C PHE A 159 -5.07 -36.53 17.13
N SER A 160 -5.20 -35.63 18.12
CA SER A 160 -5.01 -35.96 19.54
C SER A 160 -6.31 -35.72 20.33
N LYS A 161 -6.82 -36.79 20.98
CA LYS A 161 -8.06 -36.76 21.77
C LYS A 161 -8.01 -35.88 23.04
N ASN A 162 -6.82 -35.52 23.54
CA ASN A 162 -6.63 -34.83 24.83
C ASN A 162 -5.96 -33.45 24.72
N TYR A 163 -6.23 -32.67 23.66
CA TYR A 163 -5.54 -31.38 23.46
C TYR A 163 -6.38 -30.15 23.83
N GLN A 164 -6.07 -29.54 24.98
CA GLN A 164 -6.69 -28.30 25.49
C GLN A 164 -6.04 -27.00 24.98
N TYR A 165 -5.09 -27.04 24.03
CA TYR A 165 -4.44 -25.82 23.57
C TYR A 165 -5.28 -25.13 22.49
N ASN A 166 -5.84 -23.97 22.82
CA ASN A 166 -6.68 -23.21 21.90
C ASN A 166 -5.81 -22.40 20.91
N PHE A 167 -5.78 -22.84 19.65
CA PHE A 167 -5.07 -22.20 18.53
C PHE A 167 -5.28 -20.67 18.48
N PHE A 168 -6.53 -20.24 18.69
CA PHE A 168 -6.93 -18.83 18.66
C PHE A 168 -6.57 -18.05 19.93
N ALA A 169 -6.00 -18.68 20.96
CA ALA A 169 -5.57 -17.95 22.16
C ALA A 169 -4.22 -17.24 21.97
N ASN A 170 -3.37 -17.72 21.05
CA ASN A 170 -2.06 -17.12 20.83
C ASN A 170 -2.14 -15.90 19.91
N HIS A 171 -2.20 -14.72 20.53
CA HIS A 171 -2.22 -13.41 19.87
C HIS A 171 -1.12 -13.23 18.81
N ARG A 172 0.04 -13.89 18.97
CA ARG A 172 1.14 -13.82 17.99
C ARG A 172 0.84 -14.56 16.70
N VAL A 173 0.14 -15.69 16.77
CA VAL A 173 -0.28 -16.45 15.59
C VAL A 173 -1.36 -15.67 14.86
N ILE A 174 -2.37 -15.17 15.58
CA ILE A 174 -3.43 -14.34 15.00
C ILE A 174 -2.84 -13.12 14.30
N LYS A 175 -1.87 -12.43 14.92
CA LYS A 175 -1.16 -11.31 14.30
C LYS A 175 -0.59 -11.66 12.92
N VAL A 176 0.06 -12.82 12.79
CA VAL A 176 0.67 -13.26 11.52
C VAL A 176 -0.41 -13.58 10.48
N VAL A 177 -1.47 -14.28 10.88
CA VAL A 177 -2.62 -14.58 9.99
C VAL A 177 -3.28 -13.29 9.50
N LEU A 178 -3.57 -12.35 10.40
CA LEU A 178 -4.14 -11.06 10.04
C LEU A 178 -3.20 -10.23 9.16
N ALA A 179 -1.88 -10.26 9.40
CA ALA A 179 -0.92 -9.58 8.54
C ALA A 179 -0.93 -10.15 7.11
N PHE A 180 -1.05 -11.47 6.94
CA PHE A 180 -1.24 -12.07 5.63
C PHE A 180 -2.58 -11.68 5.01
N ALA A 181 -3.67 -11.64 5.77
CA ALA A 181 -4.98 -11.22 5.29
C ALA A 181 -4.97 -9.75 4.78
N VAL A 182 -4.35 -8.84 5.54
CA VAL A 182 -4.14 -7.44 5.13
C VAL A 182 -3.37 -7.39 3.82
N ASN A 183 -2.20 -8.05 3.76
CA ASN A 183 -1.35 -8.00 2.58
C ASN A 183 -2.05 -8.61 1.36
N PHE A 184 -2.72 -9.76 1.51
CA PHE A 184 -3.47 -10.39 0.43
C PHE A 184 -4.56 -9.47 -0.13
N PHE A 185 -5.38 -8.88 0.74
CA PHE A 185 -6.45 -7.97 0.34
C PHE A 185 -5.91 -6.75 -0.41
N PHE A 186 -4.89 -6.08 0.15
CA PHE A 186 -4.37 -4.84 -0.41
C PHE A 186 -3.46 -5.04 -1.61
N VAL A 187 -2.60 -6.06 -1.67
CA VAL A 187 -1.75 -6.33 -2.84
C VAL A 187 -2.61 -6.47 -4.09
N LYS A 188 -3.69 -7.24 -4.02
CA LYS A 188 -4.65 -7.40 -5.12
C LYS A 188 -5.15 -6.05 -5.64
N LEU A 189 -5.61 -5.18 -4.72
CA LEU A 189 -6.15 -3.87 -5.08
C LEU A 189 -5.07 -2.95 -5.64
N MET A 190 -3.88 -2.94 -5.04
CA MET A 190 -2.80 -2.07 -5.49
C MET A 190 -2.31 -2.48 -6.88
N VAL A 191 -2.21 -3.78 -7.21
CA VAL A 191 -1.84 -4.23 -8.57
C VAL A 191 -2.87 -3.78 -9.61
N LEU A 192 -4.16 -3.88 -9.27
CA LEU A 192 -5.24 -3.42 -10.15
C LEU A 192 -5.16 -1.91 -10.38
N PHE A 193 -5.05 -1.13 -9.30
CA PHE A 193 -4.90 0.32 -9.40
C PHE A 193 -3.63 0.70 -10.16
N PHE A 194 -2.53 -0.01 -9.95
CA PHE A 194 -1.26 0.25 -10.63
C PHE A 194 -1.42 0.12 -12.14
N SER A 195 -2.06 -0.96 -12.61
CA SER A 195 -2.34 -1.14 -14.03
C SER A 195 -3.29 -0.07 -14.58
N ASN A 196 -4.33 0.31 -13.82
CA ASN A 196 -5.27 1.34 -14.23
C ASN A 196 -4.60 2.72 -14.38
N GLU A 197 -3.73 3.09 -13.44
CA GLU A 197 -3.02 4.38 -13.49
C GLU A 197 -2.01 4.42 -14.65
N PHE A 198 -1.31 3.32 -14.95
CA PHE A 198 -0.47 3.23 -16.16
C PHE A 198 -1.28 3.38 -17.46
N ASN A 199 -2.46 2.77 -17.51
CA ASN A 199 -3.35 2.91 -18.67
C ASN A 199 -3.91 4.34 -18.78
N GLY A 200 -4.29 4.97 -17.67
CA GLY A 200 -4.74 6.36 -17.62
C GLY A 200 -3.64 7.32 -18.05
N PHE A 201 -2.42 7.13 -17.53
CA PHE A 201 -1.24 7.90 -17.90
C PHE A 201 -0.93 7.79 -19.39
N TYR A 202 -0.94 6.58 -19.95
CA TYR A 202 -0.72 6.39 -21.38
C TYR A 202 -1.76 7.14 -22.23
N LYS A 203 -3.05 7.03 -21.88
CA LYS A 203 -4.10 7.77 -22.60
C LYS A 203 -3.89 9.28 -22.53
N ALA A 204 -3.52 9.80 -21.37
CA ALA A 204 -3.22 11.22 -21.21
C ALA A 204 -1.97 11.63 -22.03
N PHE A 205 -0.90 10.83 -21.98
CA PHE A 205 0.33 11.06 -22.75
C PHE A 205 0.08 11.02 -24.26
N ASP A 206 -0.66 10.04 -24.75
CA ASP A 206 -0.99 9.89 -26.17
C ASP A 206 -1.83 11.08 -26.68
N ASN A 207 -2.82 11.50 -25.89
CA ASN A 207 -3.61 12.69 -26.16
C ASN A 207 -2.75 13.96 -26.27
N LEU A 208 -1.78 14.16 -25.36
CA LEU A 208 -0.88 15.32 -25.37
C LEU A 208 0.10 15.33 -26.55
N THR A 209 0.38 14.16 -27.13
CA THR A 209 1.40 13.98 -28.18
C THR A 209 0.79 13.76 -29.57
N THR A 210 -0.52 13.90 -29.71
CA THR A 210 -1.22 13.81 -30.99
C THR A 210 -1.27 15.20 -31.65
N GLU A 211 -1.04 15.29 -32.96
CA GLU A 211 -0.95 16.58 -33.68
C GLU A 211 -2.22 17.43 -33.55
N SER A 212 -3.40 16.80 -33.51
CA SER A 212 -4.69 17.48 -33.34
C SER A 212 -4.90 18.09 -31.95
N PHE A 213 -3.99 17.85 -31.00
CA PHE A 213 -4.07 18.36 -29.64
C PHE A 213 -3.93 19.88 -29.56
N TYR A 214 -3.01 20.45 -30.35
CA TYR A 214 -2.70 21.89 -30.30
C TYR A 214 -3.79 22.78 -30.88
N ASN A 215 -4.77 22.21 -31.57
CA ASN A 215 -5.92 22.93 -32.14
C ASN A 215 -7.13 22.98 -31.19
N LYS A 216 -7.01 22.45 -29.97
CA LYS A 216 -8.11 22.42 -28.99
C LYS A 216 -8.18 23.71 -28.17
N ASP A 217 -9.34 23.97 -27.59
CA ASP A 217 -9.52 25.03 -26.60
C ASP A 217 -8.50 24.91 -25.45
N TRP A 218 -8.00 26.05 -24.96
CA TRP A 218 -6.94 26.12 -23.95
C TRP A 218 -7.29 25.35 -22.68
N TYR A 219 -8.56 25.32 -22.27
CA TYR A 219 -8.99 24.63 -21.07
C TYR A 219 -8.95 23.11 -21.26
N ILE A 220 -9.27 22.63 -22.46
CA ILE A 220 -9.12 21.20 -22.81
C ILE A 220 -7.65 20.80 -22.75
N ILE A 221 -6.76 21.64 -23.28
CA ILE A 221 -5.31 21.43 -23.19
C ILE A 221 -4.88 21.35 -21.72
N TYR A 222 -5.28 22.32 -20.90
CA TYR A 222 -5.00 22.38 -19.47
C TYR A 222 -5.49 21.13 -18.72
N LYS A 223 -6.73 20.69 -18.99
CA LYS A 223 -7.32 19.48 -18.39
C LYS A 223 -6.53 18.21 -18.73
N ASN A 224 -6.00 18.11 -19.95
CA ASN A 224 -5.17 16.95 -20.32
C ASN A 224 -3.82 16.96 -19.58
N TYR A 225 -3.20 18.13 -19.37
CA TYR A 225 -2.02 18.24 -18.50
C TYR A 225 -2.35 17.86 -17.05
N PHE A 226 -3.49 18.31 -16.52
CA PHE A 226 -3.97 17.88 -15.21
C PHE A 226 -4.06 16.35 -15.13
N LEU A 227 -4.75 15.70 -16.08
CA LEU A 227 -4.89 14.23 -16.10
C LEU A 227 -3.53 13.52 -16.21
N PHE A 228 -2.62 14.07 -17.02
CA PHE A 228 -1.26 13.56 -17.16
C PHE A 228 -0.52 13.55 -15.83
N PHE A 229 -0.48 14.68 -15.13
CA PHE A 229 0.18 14.78 -13.82
C PHE A 229 -0.56 13.99 -12.74
N PHE A 230 -1.90 13.97 -12.77
CA PHE A 230 -2.73 13.20 -11.86
C PHE A 230 -2.38 11.71 -11.93
N HIS A 231 -2.43 11.10 -13.11
CA HIS A 231 -2.09 9.68 -13.25
C HIS A 231 -0.63 9.41 -12.88
N LEU A 232 0.28 10.34 -13.19
CA LEU A 232 1.69 10.19 -12.84
C LEU A 232 1.93 10.14 -11.32
N ILE A 233 1.29 11.02 -10.54
CA ILE A 233 1.42 10.98 -9.07
C ILE A 233 0.75 9.73 -8.49
N PHE A 234 -0.35 9.24 -9.07
CA PHE A 234 -1.01 8.02 -8.59
C PHE A 234 -0.29 6.73 -9.01
N ILE A 235 0.45 6.70 -10.13
CA ILE A 235 1.42 5.65 -10.43
C ILE A 235 2.45 5.54 -9.30
N ILE A 236 2.98 6.69 -8.84
CA ILE A 236 3.95 6.73 -7.75
C ILE A 236 3.34 6.22 -6.45
N ASP A 237 2.16 6.73 -6.07
CA ASP A 237 1.43 6.33 -4.86
C ASP A 237 1.21 4.81 -4.82
N VAL A 238 0.55 4.29 -5.85
CA VAL A 238 0.13 2.89 -5.90
C VAL A 238 1.32 1.97 -6.12
N GLY A 239 2.34 2.38 -6.87
CA GLY A 239 3.57 1.60 -7.05
C GLY A 239 4.31 1.40 -5.73
N ILE A 240 4.50 2.47 -4.95
CA ILE A 240 5.11 2.39 -3.61
C ILE A 240 4.24 1.58 -2.65
N ALA A 241 2.91 1.77 -2.68
CA ALA A 241 1.98 0.99 -1.87
C ALA A 241 2.05 -0.51 -2.21
N THR A 242 2.14 -0.88 -3.50
CA THR A 242 2.29 -2.26 -3.97
C THR A 242 3.56 -2.88 -3.40
N ILE A 243 4.68 -2.16 -3.43
CA ILE A 243 5.96 -2.58 -2.83
C ILE A 243 5.82 -2.74 -1.32
N GLY A 244 5.21 -1.76 -0.66
CA GLY A 244 4.94 -1.79 0.78
C GLY A 244 4.20 -3.05 1.21
N TYR A 245 3.09 -3.41 0.55
CA TYR A 245 2.34 -4.61 0.93
C TYR A 245 3.03 -5.93 0.55
N THR A 246 3.80 -5.95 -0.53
CA THR A 246 4.43 -7.17 -1.04
C THR A 246 5.68 -7.57 -0.24
N VAL A 247 6.45 -6.59 0.23
CA VAL A 247 7.77 -6.85 0.80
C VAL A 247 7.77 -6.67 2.32
N ALA A 248 8.01 -7.77 3.04
CA ALA A 248 8.26 -7.75 4.49
C ALA A 248 9.61 -8.42 4.78
N ASN A 249 10.66 -7.60 4.87
CA ASN A 249 12.04 -8.05 4.95
C ASN A 249 12.68 -7.67 6.30
N ARG A 250 13.41 -8.60 6.92
CA ARG A 250 14.15 -8.36 8.17
C ARG A 250 15.24 -7.30 7.98
N TRP A 251 15.89 -7.27 6.83
CA TRP A 251 17.00 -6.36 6.50
C TRP A 251 16.54 -4.91 6.29
N LEU A 252 15.29 -4.71 5.86
CA LEU A 252 14.69 -3.39 5.65
C LEU A 252 14.00 -2.84 6.91
N ASN A 253 13.96 -3.61 8.01
CA ASN A 253 13.26 -3.26 9.25
C ASN A 253 11.79 -2.85 9.04
N ASN A 254 11.14 -3.40 8.01
CA ASN A 254 9.76 -3.05 7.62
C ASN A 254 8.74 -4.17 7.92
N ARG A 255 9.14 -5.19 8.69
CA ARG A 255 8.24 -6.25 9.13
C ARG A 255 7.16 -5.71 10.07
N THR A 256 5.99 -6.32 10.01
CA THR A 256 4.85 -5.98 10.86
C THR A 256 5.16 -6.23 12.33
N LYS A 257 5.17 -5.17 13.13
CA LYS A 257 5.30 -5.23 14.59
C LYS A 257 3.97 -5.64 15.23
N SER A 258 2.88 -5.01 14.81
CA SER A 258 1.52 -5.26 15.29
C SER A 258 0.50 -5.06 14.17
N VAL A 259 -0.67 -5.68 14.33
CA VAL A 259 -1.86 -5.53 13.48
C VAL A 259 -3.00 -5.05 14.36
N ASP A 260 -3.90 -4.23 13.84
CA ASP A 260 -5.11 -3.83 14.55
C ASP A 260 -6.01 -5.05 14.78
N PHE A 261 -6.49 -5.21 16.01
CA PHE A 261 -7.40 -6.31 16.39
C PHE A 261 -8.84 -5.82 16.55
N THR A 262 -9.09 -4.53 16.43
CA THR A 262 -10.42 -3.95 16.64
C THR A 262 -11.29 -4.12 15.40
N PHE A 263 -12.53 -4.58 15.59
CA PHE A 263 -13.50 -4.68 14.50
C PHE A 263 -13.75 -3.31 13.85
N LEU A 264 -13.84 -2.26 14.66
CA LEU A 264 -14.03 -0.89 14.18
C LEU A 264 -12.90 -0.44 13.25
N GLY A 265 -11.63 -0.66 13.64
CA GLY A 265 -10.47 -0.28 12.81
C GLY A 265 -10.48 -0.97 11.45
N TRP A 266 -10.80 -2.27 11.43
CA TRP A 266 -10.99 -3.01 10.18
C TRP A 266 -12.17 -2.49 9.35
N GLY A 267 -13.33 -2.29 9.99
CA GLY A 267 -14.54 -1.82 9.32
C GLY A 267 -14.34 -0.48 8.60
N VAL A 268 -13.85 0.54 9.32
CA VAL A 268 -13.63 1.88 8.73
C VAL A 268 -12.53 1.87 7.66
N ALA A 269 -11.49 1.04 7.81
CA ALA A 269 -10.46 0.92 6.81
C ALA A 269 -10.98 0.23 5.54
N LEU A 270 -11.68 -0.89 5.67
CA LEU A 270 -12.17 -1.68 4.53
C LEU A 270 -13.27 -0.96 3.75
N ILE A 271 -14.17 -0.23 4.42
CA ILE A 271 -15.22 0.59 3.76
C ILE A 271 -14.62 1.60 2.77
N CYS A 272 -13.37 2.02 2.95
CA CYS A 272 -12.70 2.94 2.02
C CYS A 272 -12.24 2.27 0.70
N TYR A 273 -12.38 0.96 0.53
CA TYR A 273 -11.84 0.22 -0.62
C TYR A 273 -12.88 -0.72 -1.27
N PRO A 274 -12.75 -1.00 -2.58
CA PRO A 274 -13.61 -1.97 -3.25
C PRO A 274 -13.49 -3.38 -2.66
N PRO A 275 -14.61 -4.15 -2.61
CA PRO A 275 -15.97 -3.78 -3.05
C PRO A 275 -16.78 -3.01 -1.99
N PHE A 276 -16.26 -2.84 -0.77
CA PHE A 276 -17.00 -2.27 0.35
C PHE A 276 -17.33 -0.79 0.15
N ASN A 277 -16.46 -0.03 -0.52
CA ASN A 277 -16.77 1.36 -0.86
C ASN A 277 -17.96 1.45 -1.82
N SER A 278 -18.07 0.57 -2.81
CA SER A 278 -19.20 0.50 -3.73
C SER A 278 -20.49 0.16 -3.01
N PHE A 279 -20.43 -0.74 -2.02
CA PHE A 279 -21.57 -1.02 -1.15
C PHE A 279 -21.95 0.21 -0.29
N ALA A 280 -20.98 0.84 0.37
CA ALA A 280 -21.22 2.04 1.18
C ALA A 280 -21.78 3.20 0.35
N SER A 281 -21.31 3.39 -0.89
CA SER A 281 -21.81 4.40 -1.82
C SER A 281 -23.28 4.22 -2.19
N GLN A 282 -23.89 3.04 -1.99
CA GLN A 282 -25.34 2.88 -2.18
C GLN A 282 -26.14 3.61 -1.09
N PHE A 283 -25.54 3.84 0.09
CA PHE A 283 -26.19 4.49 1.22
C PHE A 283 -25.74 5.95 1.40
N ILE A 284 -24.45 6.23 1.13
CA ILE A 284 -23.84 7.56 1.32
C ILE A 284 -23.22 8.11 0.03
N GLY A 285 -23.76 7.73 -1.14
CA GLY A 285 -23.32 8.20 -2.44
C GLY A 285 -23.82 9.61 -2.75
N TYR A 286 -22.90 10.57 -2.88
CA TYR A 286 -23.27 11.95 -3.18
C TYR A 286 -23.57 12.21 -4.68
N HIS A 287 -23.19 11.30 -5.58
CA HIS A 287 -23.47 11.40 -7.02
C HIS A 287 -24.91 11.06 -7.41
N SER A 288 -25.71 10.50 -6.49
CA SER A 288 -27.09 10.09 -6.76
C SER A 288 -28.11 11.23 -6.61
N TYR A 289 -27.68 12.39 -6.12
CA TYR A 289 -28.55 13.54 -5.89
C TYR A 289 -28.52 14.49 -7.09
N ASP A 290 -29.66 15.12 -7.35
CA ASP A 290 -29.75 16.19 -8.32
C ASP A 290 -28.92 17.40 -7.86
N THR A 291 -27.90 17.72 -8.65
CA THR A 291 -26.86 18.72 -8.35
C THR A 291 -26.42 19.38 -9.64
N TYR A 292 -25.96 20.62 -9.56
CA TYR A 292 -25.44 21.36 -10.71
C TYR A 292 -24.05 21.95 -10.43
N GLN A 293 -23.28 22.17 -11.49
CA GLN A 293 -21.95 22.76 -11.36
C GLN A 293 -22.06 24.23 -10.95
N ILE A 294 -21.39 24.60 -9.86
CA ILE A 294 -21.35 25.98 -9.36
C ILE A 294 -20.46 26.84 -10.26
N PHE A 295 -19.36 26.27 -10.74
CA PHE A 295 -18.40 26.96 -11.59
C PHE A 295 -18.51 26.43 -13.02
N THR A 296 -18.82 27.33 -13.95
CA THR A 296 -18.85 27.03 -15.40
C THR A 296 -17.72 27.72 -16.15
N ASN A 297 -17.13 28.77 -15.57
CA ASN A 297 -16.02 29.49 -16.14
C ASN A 297 -14.74 28.64 -16.15
N HIS A 298 -14.12 28.50 -17.33
CA HIS A 298 -12.89 27.73 -17.54
C HIS A 298 -11.73 28.18 -16.63
N TYR A 299 -11.60 29.46 -16.30
CA TYR A 299 -10.57 29.95 -15.37
C TYR A 299 -10.79 29.45 -13.94
N ALA A 300 -12.04 29.47 -13.46
CA ALA A 300 -12.38 28.95 -12.14
C ALA A 300 -12.13 27.43 -12.07
N LEU A 301 -12.52 26.70 -13.12
CA LEU A 301 -12.27 25.27 -13.22
C LEU A 301 -10.78 24.93 -13.28
N ALA A 302 -9.97 25.71 -14.00
CA ALA A 302 -8.52 25.53 -14.03
C ALA A 302 -7.89 25.73 -12.64
N ILE A 303 -8.33 26.74 -11.87
CA ILE A 303 -7.89 26.96 -10.48
C ILE A 303 -8.26 25.76 -9.60
N ILE A 304 -9.49 25.25 -9.73
CA ILE A 304 -9.95 24.05 -9.00
C ILE A 304 -9.03 22.87 -9.30
N LEU A 305 -8.78 22.56 -10.57
CA LEU A 305 -7.89 21.47 -10.97
C LEU A 305 -6.46 21.65 -10.44
N ALA A 306 -5.92 22.87 -10.45
CA ALA A 306 -4.61 23.17 -9.87
C ALA A 306 -4.56 22.86 -8.37
N LEU A 307 -5.59 23.30 -7.62
CA LEU A 307 -5.70 23.06 -6.18
C LEU A 307 -5.85 21.56 -5.87
N VAL A 308 -6.68 20.84 -6.64
CA VAL A 308 -6.85 19.39 -6.53
C VAL A 308 -5.52 18.67 -6.75
N LEU A 309 -4.76 19.04 -7.79
CA LEU A 309 -3.45 18.45 -8.07
C LEU A 309 -2.45 18.73 -6.95
N ALA A 310 -2.43 19.95 -6.40
CA ALA A 310 -1.57 20.31 -5.27
C ALA A 310 -1.91 19.49 -4.01
N LEU A 311 -3.20 19.33 -3.71
CA LEU A 311 -3.66 18.51 -2.57
C LEU A 311 -3.32 17.04 -2.76
N TYR A 312 -3.57 16.46 -3.93
CA TYR A 312 -3.18 15.07 -4.19
C TYR A 312 -1.66 14.88 -4.20
N THR A 313 -0.88 15.90 -4.56
CA THR A 313 0.59 15.84 -4.41
C THR A 313 0.98 15.72 -2.93
N ILE A 314 0.32 16.43 -2.01
CA ILE A 314 0.54 16.26 -0.55
C ILE A 314 0.12 14.86 -0.10
N TYR A 315 -0.99 14.34 -0.63
CA TYR A 315 -1.43 12.97 -0.38
C TYR A 315 -0.34 11.95 -0.77
N VAL A 316 0.15 12.02 -2.01
CA VAL A 316 1.18 11.10 -2.53
C VAL A 316 2.52 11.29 -1.81
N TRP A 317 2.88 12.53 -1.43
CA TRP A 317 4.09 12.80 -0.64
C TRP A 317 4.11 12.04 0.69
N SER A 318 2.93 11.79 1.28
CA SER A 318 2.80 10.97 2.47
C SER A 318 3.19 9.52 2.21
N THR A 319 2.70 8.93 1.11
CA THR A 319 3.05 7.56 0.68
C THR A 319 4.53 7.42 0.34
N VAL A 320 5.07 8.39 -0.41
CA VAL A 320 6.51 8.46 -0.73
C VAL A 320 7.35 8.49 0.54
N THR A 321 6.93 9.24 1.56
CA THR A 321 7.66 9.32 2.83
C THR A 321 7.54 8.05 3.67
N LEU A 322 6.42 7.31 3.57
CA LEU A 322 6.24 6.01 4.22
C LEU A 322 7.12 4.92 3.58
N GLY A 323 7.25 4.92 2.25
CA GLY A 323 8.07 3.95 1.52
C GLY A 323 7.74 2.50 1.89
N PHE A 324 8.76 1.70 2.23
CA PHE A 324 8.61 0.30 2.67
C PHE A 324 7.71 0.08 3.89
N LYS A 325 7.43 1.12 4.68
CA LYS A 325 6.59 1.03 5.87
C LYS A 325 5.12 1.30 5.56
N PHE A 326 4.77 1.68 4.34
CA PHE A 326 3.39 1.88 3.93
C PHE A 326 2.57 0.61 4.16
N SER A 327 1.51 0.71 4.97
CA SER A 327 0.55 -0.36 5.19
C SER A 327 -0.65 0.16 5.97
N ASN A 328 -1.85 -0.29 5.59
CA ASN A 328 -3.06 -0.13 6.37
C ASN A 328 -3.13 -1.18 7.48
N LEU A 329 -3.82 -0.85 8.59
CA LEU A 329 -4.13 -1.77 9.69
C LEU A 329 -2.92 -2.37 10.42
N THR A 330 -1.68 -1.99 10.06
CA THR A 330 -0.48 -2.56 10.65
C THR A 330 0.54 -1.50 11.04
N ASN A 331 1.28 -1.75 12.12
CA ASN A 331 2.45 -0.95 12.49
C ASN A 331 3.71 -1.60 11.93
N ARG A 332 4.33 -0.96 10.93
CA ARG A 332 5.64 -1.36 10.36
C ARG A 332 6.77 -0.41 10.76
N GLY A 333 6.50 0.50 11.69
CA GLY A 333 7.43 1.50 12.18
C GLY A 333 6.89 2.92 12.02
N ILE A 334 7.25 3.78 12.96
CA ILE A 334 6.78 5.17 13.00
C ILE A 334 7.66 6.03 12.09
N VAL A 335 7.02 6.92 11.33
CA VAL A 335 7.62 7.87 10.39
C VAL A 335 7.22 9.28 10.82
N THR A 336 8.20 10.19 10.89
CA THR A 336 8.01 11.53 11.48
C THR A 336 8.63 12.65 10.63
N ASN A 337 9.08 12.35 9.41
CA ASN A 337 9.66 13.29 8.46
C ASN A 337 8.68 13.59 7.31
N GLY A 338 9.11 14.37 6.31
CA GLY A 338 8.24 14.75 5.19
C GLY A 338 7.00 15.51 5.66
N PRO A 339 5.79 15.20 5.18
CA PRO A 339 4.58 15.90 5.60
C PRO A 339 4.16 15.55 7.05
N PHE A 340 4.62 14.41 7.58
CA PHE A 340 4.35 13.98 8.95
C PHE A 340 4.99 14.88 10.03
N LYS A 341 5.93 15.76 9.66
CA LYS A 341 6.47 16.73 10.62
C LYS A 341 5.50 17.87 10.96
N TYR A 342 4.46 18.07 10.15
CA TYR A 342 3.49 19.16 10.31
C TYR A 342 2.17 18.67 10.92
N VAL A 343 1.64 17.55 10.44
CA VAL A 343 0.38 16.93 10.90
C VAL A 343 0.54 15.42 10.92
N ARG A 344 -0.24 14.72 11.75
CA ARG A 344 -0.10 13.26 11.89
C ARG A 344 -0.73 12.44 10.77
N HIS A 345 -1.76 12.97 10.11
CA HIS A 345 -2.44 12.31 8.98
C HIS A 345 -2.54 13.19 7.72
N PRO A 346 -1.39 13.58 7.12
CA PRO A 346 -1.37 14.51 5.98
C PRO A 346 -2.16 13.99 4.77
N ALA A 347 -2.07 12.70 4.47
CA ALA A 347 -2.83 12.08 3.38
C ALA A 347 -4.35 12.21 3.59
N TYR A 348 -4.85 11.87 4.78
CA TYR A 348 -6.29 11.93 5.05
C TYR A 348 -6.82 13.36 4.97
N SER A 349 -6.06 14.34 5.48
CA SER A 349 -6.41 15.76 5.38
C SER A 349 -6.46 16.24 3.94
N ALA A 350 -5.38 16.00 3.18
CA ALA A 350 -5.28 16.46 1.81
C ALA A 350 -6.37 15.84 0.92
N LYS A 351 -6.66 14.55 1.11
CA LYS A 351 -7.72 13.85 0.38
C LYS A 351 -9.12 14.39 0.69
N ASN A 352 -9.44 14.58 1.97
CA ASN A 352 -10.74 15.11 2.37
C ASN A 352 -10.96 16.52 1.80
N ILE A 353 -9.95 17.39 1.88
CA ILE A 353 -10.02 18.74 1.31
C ILE A 353 -10.13 18.66 -0.22
N ALA A 354 -9.35 17.79 -0.88
CA ALA A 354 -9.40 17.62 -2.33
C ALA A 354 -10.80 17.23 -2.81
N TRP A 355 -11.51 16.38 -2.08
CA TRP A 355 -12.87 16.01 -2.43
C TRP A 355 -13.85 17.17 -2.42
N TRP A 356 -13.77 18.07 -1.44
CA TRP A 356 -14.60 19.28 -1.43
C TRP A 356 -14.27 20.25 -2.57
N VAL A 357 -12.98 20.39 -2.89
CA VAL A 357 -12.52 21.27 -3.98
C VAL A 357 -12.89 20.70 -5.35
N ASP A 358 -12.78 19.39 -5.54
CA ASP A 358 -13.09 18.70 -6.80
C ASP A 358 -14.61 18.59 -7.05
N ASN A 359 -15.40 18.41 -5.98
CA ASN A 359 -16.83 18.13 -6.08
C ASN A 359 -17.69 19.31 -5.60
N THR A 360 -17.38 20.54 -6.02
CA THR A 360 -18.10 21.75 -5.58
C THR A 360 -19.61 21.69 -5.83
N PHE A 361 -20.07 20.96 -6.86
CA PHE A 361 -21.49 20.73 -7.14
C PHE A 361 -22.27 20.16 -5.96
N VAL A 362 -21.64 19.41 -5.03
CA VAL A 362 -22.34 18.84 -3.88
C VAL A 362 -22.92 19.92 -2.96
N LEU A 363 -22.35 21.13 -2.98
CA LEU A 363 -22.82 22.27 -2.17
C LEU A 363 -24.18 22.81 -2.65
N THR A 364 -24.62 22.42 -3.85
CA THR A 364 -25.94 22.79 -4.39
C THR A 364 -27.09 21.95 -3.83
N ASN A 365 -26.77 20.85 -3.14
CA ASN A 365 -27.75 19.95 -2.55
C ASN A 365 -27.34 19.53 -1.13
N ILE A 366 -28.19 19.80 -0.15
CA ILE A 366 -27.89 19.50 1.26
C ILE A 366 -27.61 18.00 1.48
N TRP A 367 -28.30 17.10 0.79
CA TRP A 367 -28.12 15.65 0.95
C TRP A 367 -26.81 15.16 0.31
N ALA A 368 -26.40 15.75 -0.81
CA ALA A 368 -25.10 15.51 -1.41
C ALA A 368 -23.97 16.00 -0.50
N THR A 369 -24.13 17.20 0.08
CA THR A 369 -23.20 17.77 1.07
C THR A 369 -23.07 16.87 2.30
N LEU A 370 -24.19 16.44 2.89
CA LEU A 370 -24.20 15.53 4.04
C LEU A 370 -23.57 14.17 3.71
N SER A 371 -23.78 13.67 2.50
CA SER A 371 -23.17 12.43 2.02
C SER A 371 -21.65 12.55 1.89
N LEU A 372 -21.13 13.65 1.34
CA LEU A 372 -19.68 13.90 1.31
C LEU A 372 -19.10 14.09 2.72
N LEU A 373 -19.84 14.76 3.60
CA LEU A 373 -19.47 14.89 5.02
C LEU A 373 -19.39 13.53 5.72
N ALA A 374 -20.31 12.60 5.44
CA ALA A 374 -20.27 11.24 5.97
C ALA A 374 -19.00 10.49 5.54
N TRP A 375 -18.57 10.62 4.28
CA TRP A 375 -17.29 10.08 3.81
C TRP A 375 -16.09 10.68 4.54
N ASN A 376 -16.13 11.99 4.80
CA ASN A 376 -15.08 12.67 5.56
C ASN A 376 -15.01 12.16 7.01
N ILE A 377 -16.16 11.92 7.65
CA ILE A 377 -16.25 11.32 8.98
C ILE A 377 -15.62 9.92 9.00
N ILE A 378 -15.85 9.09 7.97
CA ILE A 378 -15.21 7.76 7.86
C ILE A 378 -13.67 7.89 7.86
N TYR A 379 -13.12 8.87 7.14
CA TYR A 379 -11.66 9.11 7.14
C TYR A 379 -11.14 9.64 8.47
N ILE A 380 -11.91 10.47 9.17
CA ILE A 380 -11.58 10.91 10.53
C ILE A 380 -11.55 9.69 11.47
N LEU A 381 -12.59 8.86 11.44
CA LEU A 381 -12.67 7.64 12.24
C LEU A 381 -11.50 6.72 11.94
N ARG A 382 -11.18 6.50 10.67
CA ARG A 382 -10.02 5.71 10.24
C ARG A 382 -8.72 6.22 10.85
N GLY A 383 -8.44 7.53 10.74
CA GLY A 383 -7.27 8.14 11.37
C GLY A 383 -7.25 7.91 12.88
N THR A 384 -8.37 8.15 13.57
CA THR A 384 -8.43 7.96 15.03
C THR A 384 -8.26 6.50 15.48
N THR A 385 -8.81 5.53 14.75
CA THR A 385 -8.60 4.10 15.03
C THR A 385 -7.15 3.70 14.80
N GLU A 386 -6.52 4.24 13.75
CA GLU A 386 -5.12 4.02 13.45
C GLU A 386 -4.24 4.58 14.57
N GLU A 387 -4.49 5.80 15.06
CA GLU A 387 -3.75 6.36 16.20
C GLU A 387 -3.90 5.49 17.46
N LYS A 388 -5.13 5.04 17.78
CA LYS A 388 -5.39 4.15 18.92
C LYS A 388 -4.60 2.84 18.80
N HIS A 389 -4.46 2.29 17.60
CA HIS A 389 -3.60 1.15 17.35
C HIS A 389 -2.12 1.49 17.56
N LEU A 390 -1.65 2.59 16.96
CA LEU A 390 -0.24 2.99 16.98
C LEU A 390 0.25 3.45 18.35
N GLN A 391 -0.62 3.99 19.21
CA GLN A 391 -0.33 4.41 20.59
C GLN A 391 0.22 3.28 21.48
N LYS A 392 0.09 2.01 21.07
CA LYS A 392 0.74 0.87 21.72
C LYS A 392 2.27 0.88 21.54
N ASP A 393 2.80 1.56 20.52
CA ASP A 393 4.24 1.76 20.31
C ASP A 393 4.70 3.04 21.01
N LYS A 394 5.68 2.92 21.92
CA LYS A 394 6.25 4.05 22.67
C LYS A 394 6.73 5.18 21.75
N LYS A 395 7.30 4.84 20.58
CA LYS A 395 7.76 5.84 19.61
C LYS A 395 6.64 6.68 19.02
N TYR A 396 5.42 6.13 18.96
CA TYR A 396 4.28 6.89 18.48
C TYR A 396 3.79 7.88 19.53
N LYS A 397 3.85 7.54 20.82
CA LYS A 397 3.55 8.49 21.91
C LYS A 397 4.52 9.67 21.90
N GLU A 398 5.83 9.41 21.80
CA GLU A 398 6.85 10.45 21.64
C GLU A 398 6.61 11.34 20.40
N TYR A 399 6.05 10.76 19.33
CA TYR A 399 5.70 11.51 18.13
C TYR A 399 4.45 12.39 18.34
N GLN A 400 3.43 11.90 19.04
CA GLN A 400 2.24 12.68 19.37
C GLN A 400 2.55 13.91 20.23
N GLU A 401 3.55 13.82 21.12
CA GLU A 401 4.02 14.95 21.92
C GLU A 401 4.68 16.04 21.05
N LYS A 402 5.38 15.64 19.98
CA LYS A 402 6.08 16.55 19.07
C LYS A 402 5.16 17.19 18.04
N VAL A 403 4.27 16.41 17.45
CA VAL A 403 3.34 16.87 16.42
C VAL A 403 1.94 16.84 17.00
N LYS A 404 1.48 18.01 17.46
CA LYS A 404 0.20 18.15 18.19
C LYS A 404 -1.03 18.04 17.29
N TYR A 405 -0.92 18.37 16.00
CA TYR A 405 -2.05 18.43 15.08
C TYR A 405 -2.33 17.08 14.43
N ARG A 406 -3.59 16.61 14.52
CA ARG A 406 -3.99 15.33 13.92
C ARG A 406 -4.14 15.44 12.41
N PHE A 407 -5.03 16.33 11.95
CA PHE A 407 -5.41 16.45 10.54
C PHE A 407 -5.03 17.82 9.98
N ILE A 408 -5.53 18.91 10.56
CA ILE A 408 -5.32 20.27 10.05
C ILE A 408 -4.50 21.05 11.08
N PRO A 409 -3.46 21.79 10.67
CA PRO A 409 -2.71 22.63 11.60
C PRO A 409 -3.65 23.58 12.34
N LYS A 410 -3.46 23.71 13.67
CA LYS A 410 -4.27 24.57 14.55
C LYS A 410 -5.73 24.13 14.75
N VAL A 411 -6.15 22.99 14.20
CA VAL A 411 -7.42 22.34 14.49
C VAL A 411 -7.12 21.03 15.22
N ILE A 412 -7.79 20.79 16.35
CA ILE A 412 -7.50 19.71 17.32
C ILE A 412 -7.44 18.33 16.64
#